data_AF-A0A497KQI3-F1
#
_entry.id   AF-A0A497KQI3-F1
#
_cell.length_a   1.000
_cell.length_b   1.000
_cell.length_c   1.000
_cell.angle_alpha   90.00
_cell.angle_beta   90.00
_cell.angle_gamma   90.00
#
_symmetry.space_group_name_H-M   'P 1'
#
loop_
_entity.id
_entity.type
_entity.pdbx_description
1 polymer ?
#
loop_
_entity_poly.entity_id
_entity_poly.type
_entity_poly.pdbx_seq_one_letter_code
_entity_poly.pdbx_strand_id
1 'polypeptide(L)'
;MAKFMKHEVIGRILELGLVPIFYNGDLEVAKKIVQACVDGGAKIVEFTNREDFAYQVLSELAKWSSSRIRIQLTTGCIYSACRRNSSSFLF
;
A
#
# COMPACT_ATOMS: atom_id res chain seq x y z
N MET A 1 -1.77 -13.01 -7.08
CA MET A 1 -0.56 -12.57 -7.82
C MET A 1 -0.32 -11.10 -7.53
N ALA A 2 0.92 -10.71 -7.21
CA ALA A 2 1.27 -9.31 -7.08
C ALA A 2 1.04 -8.60 -8.43
N LYS A 3 0.31 -7.49 -8.42
CA LYS A 3 -0.12 -6.78 -9.63
C LYS A 3 1.02 -6.01 -10.30
N PHE A 4 2.18 -5.93 -9.67
CA PHE A 4 3.33 -5.12 -10.08
C PHE A 4 4.65 -5.82 -9.77
N MET A 5 5.64 -5.60 -10.63
CA MET A 5 6.98 -6.11 -10.43
C MET A 5 7.75 -5.25 -9.43
N LYS A 6 8.66 -5.85 -8.65
CA LYS A 6 9.46 -5.14 -7.64
C LYS A 6 10.16 -3.89 -8.17
N HIS A 7 10.75 -3.96 -9.37
CA HIS A 7 11.46 -2.83 -9.98
C HIS A 7 10.53 -1.67 -10.32
N GLU A 8 9.29 -1.94 -10.72
CA GLU A 8 8.29 -0.90 -10.98
C GLU A 8 7.88 -0.19 -9.68
N VAL A 9 7.69 -0.97 -8.60
CA VAL A 9 7.37 -0.42 -7.27
C VAL A 9 8.52 0.46 -6.78
N ILE A 10 9.76 -0.02 -6.84
CA ILE A 10 10.95 0.76 -6.45
C ILE A 10 11.09 2.02 -7.30
N GLY A 11 10.92 1.92 -8.63
CA GLY A 11 10.96 3.08 -9.53
C GLY A 11 9.93 4.14 -9.17
N ARG A 12 8.70 3.73 -8.85
CA ARG A 12 7.62 4.62 -8.41
C ARG A 12 7.90 5.29 -7.06
N ILE A 13 8.52 4.57 -6.13
CA ILE A 13 8.96 5.12 -4.84
C ILE A 13 10.04 6.18 -5.05
N LEU A 14 11.02 5.91 -5.92
CA LEU A 14 12.09 6.86 -6.23
C LEU A 14 11.57 8.10 -6.99
N GLU A 15 10.63 7.93 -7.92
CA GLU A 15 9.98 9.03 -8.62
C GLU A 15 9.20 9.94 -7.69
N LEU A 16 8.43 9.36 -6.76
CA LEU A 16 7.59 10.13 -5.84
C LEU A 16 8.41 10.75 -4.70
N GLY A 17 9.53 10.13 -4.33
CA GLY A 17 10.41 10.58 -3.24
C GLY A 17 9.82 10.42 -1.83
N LEU A 18 8.59 9.94 -1.72
CA LEU A 18 7.90 9.68 -0.45
C LEU A 18 7.01 8.44 -0.58
N VAL A 19 6.74 7.79 0.55
CA VAL A 19 5.70 6.75 0.61
C VAL A 19 4.86 7.02 1.86
N PRO A 20 3.57 7.36 1.72
CA PRO A 20 2.69 7.52 2.86
C PRO A 20 2.44 6.15 3.50
N ILE A 21 2.66 6.07 4.80
CA ILE A 21 2.43 4.87 5.62
C ILE A 21 1.29 5.18 6.58
N PHE A 22 0.28 4.33 6.63
CA PHE A 22 -0.83 4.51 7.57
C PHE A 22 -1.39 3.17 8.05
N TYR A 23 -2.16 3.21 9.13
CA TYR A 23 -3.03 2.14 9.58
C TYR A 23 -4.29 2.75 10.16
N ASN A 24 -5.45 2.16 9.87
CA ASN A 24 -6.69 2.49 10.55
C ASN A 24 -7.63 1.27 10.54
N GLY A 25 -8.23 0.95 11.69
CA GLY A 25 -9.15 -0.19 11.85
C GLY A 25 -10.54 0.03 11.26
N ASP A 26 -10.94 1.28 11.03
CA ASP A 26 -12.18 1.62 10.33
C ASP A 26 -11.93 1.72 8.81
N LEU A 27 -12.68 0.91 8.05
CA LEU A 27 -12.59 0.83 6.59
C LEU A 27 -12.95 2.14 5.89
N GLU A 28 -13.94 2.90 6.38
CA GLU A 28 -14.38 4.15 5.76
C GLU A 28 -13.32 5.24 5.92
N VAL A 29 -12.70 5.29 7.10
CA VAL A 29 -11.56 6.19 7.33
C VAL A 29 -10.36 5.75 6.48
N ALA A 30 -10.08 4.44 6.37
CA ALA A 30 -9.00 3.94 5.53
C ALA A 30 -9.18 4.33 4.05
N LYS A 31 -10.42 4.24 3.52
CA LYS A 31 -10.74 4.72 2.15
C LYS A 31 -10.47 6.21 1.99
N LYS A 32 -10.86 7.03 2.96
CA LYS A 32 -10.61 8.49 2.93
C LYS A 32 -9.12 8.81 2.95
N ILE A 33 -8.33 8.09 3.75
CA ILE A 33 -6.86 8.26 3.79
C ILE A 33 -6.27 7.92 2.43
N VAL A 34 -6.63 6.77 1.84
CA VAL A 34 -6.15 6.38 0.50
C VAL A 34 -6.55 7.43 -0.55
N GLN A 35 -7.79 7.92 -0.52
CA GLN A 35 -8.25 8.96 -1.44
C GLN A 35 -7.43 10.24 -1.28
N ALA A 36 -7.20 10.70 -0.04
CA ALA A 36 -6.38 11.88 0.22
C ALA A 36 -4.94 11.72 -0.28
N CYS A 37 -4.36 10.53 -0.14
CA CYS A 37 -3.03 10.22 -0.70
C CYS A 37 -3.04 10.31 -2.23
N VAL A 38 -4.07 9.77 -2.89
CA VAL A 38 -4.23 9.82 -4.35
C VAL A 38 -4.38 11.26 -4.82
N ASP A 39 -5.22 12.04 -4.15
CA ASP A 39 -5.46 13.46 -4.47
C ASP A 39 -4.18 14.30 -4.25
N GLY A 40 -3.36 13.92 -3.28
CA GLY A 40 -2.02 14.47 -3.04
C GLY A 40 -0.95 14.01 -4.03
N GLY A 41 -1.30 13.21 -5.05
CA GLY A 41 -0.39 12.73 -6.09
C GLY A 41 0.40 11.47 -5.71
N ALA A 42 0.09 10.82 -4.59
CA ALA A 42 0.74 9.58 -4.22
C ALA A 42 0.32 8.44 -5.15
N LYS A 43 1.31 7.74 -5.72
CA LYS A 43 1.11 6.56 -6.58
C LYS A 43 1.15 5.24 -5.80
N ILE A 44 1.67 5.27 -4.58
CA ILE A 44 1.89 4.12 -3.69
C ILE A 44 1.49 4.53 -2.28
N VAL A 45 0.85 3.63 -1.54
CA VAL A 45 0.59 3.80 -0.10
C VAL A 45 0.89 2.48 0.62
N GLU A 46 1.52 2.57 1.78
CA GLU A 46 1.75 1.43 2.66
C GLU A 46 0.66 1.36 3.74
N PHE A 47 -0.01 0.21 3.82
CA PHE A 47 -0.89 -0.13 4.92
C PHE A 47 -0.14 -0.99 5.94
N THR A 48 -0.07 -0.51 7.17
CA THR A 48 0.63 -1.23 8.25
C THR A 48 -0.30 -2.28 8.87
N ASN A 49 0.05 -3.55 8.75
CA ASN A 49 -0.68 -4.67 9.34
C ASN A 49 -0.15 -4.98 10.76
N ARG A 50 -0.56 -4.21 11.78
CA ARG A 50 -0.05 -4.35 13.17
C ARG A 50 -1.08 -4.73 14.23
N GLU A 51 -2.37 -4.61 13.93
CA GLU A 51 -3.45 -4.92 14.86
C GLU A 51 -4.17 -6.22 14.49
N ASP A 52 -4.89 -6.80 15.45
CA ASP A 52 -5.81 -7.91 15.19
C ASP A 52 -6.83 -7.54 14.11
N PHE A 53 -7.10 -8.46 13.19
CA PHE A 53 -8.03 -8.30 12.04
C PHE A 53 -7.67 -7.20 11.02
N ALA A 54 -6.49 -6.58 11.10
CA ALA A 54 -6.05 -5.57 10.13
C ALA A 54 -6.01 -6.09 8.67
N TYR A 55 -5.79 -7.40 8.48
CA TYR A 55 -5.86 -8.05 7.17
C TYR A 55 -7.27 -7.99 6.54
N GLN A 56 -8.34 -7.97 7.34
CA GLN A 56 -9.72 -7.91 6.82
C GLN A 56 -9.99 -6.53 6.23
N VAL A 57 -9.61 -5.48 6.98
CA VAL A 57 -9.71 -4.09 6.53
C VAL A 57 -8.89 -3.88 5.26
N LEU A 58 -7.65 -4.38 5.25
CA LEU A 58 -6.79 -4.33 4.06
C LEU A 58 -7.43 -5.04 2.86
N SER A 59 -8.00 -6.23 3.06
CA SER A 59 -8.59 -7.02 1.97
C SER A 59 -9.76 -6.27 1.33
N GLU A 60 -10.64 -5.69 2.14
CA GLU A 60 -11.76 -4.87 1.67
C GLU A 60 -11.27 -3.56 1.01
N LEU A 61 -10.25 -2.93 1.57
CA LEU A 61 -9.64 -1.73 1.01
C LEU A 61 -8.95 -2.00 -0.33
N ALA A 62 -8.30 -3.15 -0.50
CA ALA A 62 -7.65 -3.57 -1.74
C ALA A 62 -8.69 -3.86 -2.83
N LYS A 63 -9.81 -4.51 -2.49
CA LYS A 63 -10.95 -4.71 -3.41
C LYS A 63 -11.53 -3.37 -3.85
N TRP A 64 -11.77 -2.46 -2.90
CA TRP A 64 -12.29 -1.12 -3.17
C TRP A 64 -11.33 -0.30 -4.05
N SER A 65 -10.04 -0.35 -3.75
CA SER A 65 -9.03 0.41 -4.52
C SER A 65 -8.92 -0.15 -5.94
N SER A 66 -8.91 -1.48 -6.13
CA SER A 66 -8.77 -2.09 -7.45
C SER A 66 -9.92 -1.75 -8.41
N SER A 67 -11.10 -1.38 -7.92
CA SER A 67 -12.25 -1.02 -8.77
C SER A 67 -12.32 0.47 -9.10
N ARG A 68 -11.63 1.33 -8.34
CA ARG A 68 -11.84 2.78 -8.39
C ARG A 68 -10.58 3.59 -8.67
N ILE A 69 -9.42 3.15 -8.18
CA ILE A 69 -8.18 3.93 -8.22
C ILE A 69 -6.98 3.05 -8.59
N ARG A 70 -6.11 3.53 -9.48
CA ARG A 70 -4.86 2.83 -9.84
C ARG A 70 -3.75 3.13 -8.82
N ILE A 71 -3.98 2.84 -7.54
CA ILE A 71 -2.97 2.99 -6.49
C ILE A 71 -2.45 1.63 -6.02
N GLN A 72 -1.15 1.58 -5.71
CA GLN A 72 -0.50 0.40 -5.16
C GLN A 72 -0.61 0.42 -3.63
N LEU A 73 -1.37 -0.53 -3.09
CA LEU A 73 -1.40 -0.83 -1.66
C LEU A 73 -0.34 -1.89 -1.37
N THR A 74 0.62 -1.55 -0.51
CA THR A 74 1.63 -2.49 -0.03
C THR A 74 1.43 -2.74 1.46
N THR A 75 1.63 -3.99 1.88
CA THR A 75 1.75 -4.35 3.29
C THR A 75 3.19 -4.60 3.65
N GLY A 76 3.63 -3.96 4.74
CA GLY A 76 4.95 -4.17 5.33
C GLY A 76 5.94 -3.06 5.01
N CYS A 77 6.85 -2.82 5.95
CA CYS A 77 7.78 -1.70 5.92
C CYS A 77 8.50 -1.61 4.56
N ILE A 78 8.42 -0.46 3.88
CA ILE A 78 9.29 -0.09 2.75
C ILE A 78 10.79 -0.32 3.09
N TYR A 79 11.15 -0.32 4.37
CA TYR A 79 12.46 -0.74 4.88
C TYR A 79 12.90 -2.14 4.40
N SER A 80 11.98 -3.09 4.24
CA SER A 80 12.27 -4.44 3.74
C SER A 80 12.45 -4.46 2.21
N ALA A 81 11.66 -3.66 1.48
CA ALA A 81 11.81 -3.49 0.03
C ALA A 81 13.17 -2.88 -0.33
N CYS A 82 13.70 -2.00 0.54
CA CYS A 82 15.01 -1.38 0.37
C CYS A 82 16.19 -2.28 0.80
N ARG A 83 15.96 -3.36 1.58
CA ARG A 83 17.04 -4.20 2.16
C ARG A 83 17.02 -5.68 1.79
N ARG A 84 15.96 -6.22 1.17
CA ARG A 84 15.86 -7.67 0.88
C ARG A 84 15.75 -7.96 -0.61
N ASN A 85 16.87 -8.44 -1.15
CA ASN A 85 16.99 -9.11 -2.45
C ASN A 85 16.38 -10.53 -2.46
N SER A 86 15.20 -10.72 -1.86
CA SER A 86 14.58 -12.05 -1.81
C SER A 86 13.06 -11.98 -1.69
N SER A 87 12.46 -13.00 -2.27
CA SER A 87 11.08 -13.13 -2.71
C SER A 87 10.12 -13.29 -1.55
N SER A 88 9.55 -12.22 -1.01
CA SER A 88 8.47 -12.31 0.00
C SER A 88 7.71 -10.99 0.06
N PHE A 89 6.86 -10.76 -0.95
CA PHE A 89 5.64 -9.98 -0.77
C PHE A 89 4.57 -11.03 -0.47
N LEU A 90 4.46 -11.40 0.80
CA LEU A 90 3.45 -12.35 1.27
C LEU A 90 2.22 -11.55 1.70
N PHE A 91 1.08 -12.00 1.18
CA PHE A 91 -0.25 -11.62 1.62
C PHE A 91 -0.40 -11.81 3.13
#